data_AF-A0A510GIQ9-F1
#
_entry.id   AF-A0A510GIQ9-F1
#
_cell.length_a   1.000
_cell.length_b   1.000
_cell.length_c   1.000
_cell.angle_alpha   90.00
_cell.angle_beta   90.00
_cell.angle_gamma   90.00
#
_symmetry.space_group_name_H-M   'P 1'
#
loop_
_entity.id
_entity.type
_entity.pdbx_description
1 polymer ?
#
loop_
_entity_poly.entity_id
_entity_poly.type
_entity_poly.pdbx_seq_one_letter_code
_entity_poly.pdbx_strand_id
1 'polypeptide(L)'
;MFFLYTRDASLHAYDDFSHWGIFTKELLYFGVFENQSSLTSIITTHAHYPRGAAVYHYFMLSLSGYSDGNVLFAHFLLHLAFLAPLAANKKLWQTGVLFSLILCSVVLYTTGIRSIYNDSTIGLMFGAIVAIYILEEDKKKALLLILPITILLASFREIGTWFASFASVILIAHYTIFYKKPKKSSDYITYLILLTLPILYNFIWMHYFKNTHDFFDRGEHSFSNLVYIAENFNEQHRLLLLNYGKFLLLFLVKEGSLVVYTICIAAWYGIRKYKPDLLKEYKFFLISTFACFIIFALWRLYLYFFNFSYEEAIRGASLLRYLGCYIIGIGMIAAAYVKNSIFLNRPLQKRGFREEFEGDTEHSTAAYTNVREDSSTGSTYKLPLEVEFPKRSIKQSNKELFIFLLLLAVSTFSVVKNILRIKHLNLEQKNFIQQTTEIKKLLKQGNKIEFNFSGKKDNLQCYILNYNIVPYLGKKYLQECIKTPKEAMIETKEEAVYAPFLGIQY
;
A
#
# COMPACT_ATOMS: atom_id res chain seq x y z
N MET A 1 19.67 3.72 10.15
CA MET A 1 20.31 3.13 8.95
C MET A 1 19.62 3.57 7.66
N PHE A 2 18.33 3.26 7.44
CA PHE A 2 17.67 3.62 6.17
C PHE A 2 17.69 5.14 5.86
N PHE A 3 17.51 6.01 6.87
CA PHE A 3 17.69 7.46 6.70
C PHE A 3 19.07 7.85 6.14
N LEU A 4 20.15 7.25 6.67
CA LEU A 4 21.51 7.53 6.18
C LEU A 4 21.69 7.07 4.73
N TYR A 5 21.02 5.98 4.36
CA TYR A 5 21.03 5.47 2.99
C TYR A 5 20.28 6.39 2.02
N THR A 6 19.16 6.97 2.44
CA THR A 6 18.35 7.84 1.58
C THR A 6 18.75 9.30 1.60
N ARG A 7 19.51 9.77 2.59
CA ARG A 7 19.82 11.20 2.77
C ARG A 7 20.30 11.90 1.49
N ASP A 8 21.20 11.23 0.77
CA ASP A 8 21.84 11.74 -0.44
C ASP A 8 21.27 11.07 -1.72
N ALA A 9 20.11 10.41 -1.59
CA ALA A 9 19.43 9.75 -2.71
C ALA A 9 18.55 10.74 -3.49
N SER A 10 18.36 10.45 -4.77
CA SER A 10 17.45 11.18 -5.65
C SER A 10 16.34 10.27 -6.14
N LEU A 11 15.19 10.86 -6.45
CA LEU A 11 14.18 10.17 -7.25
C LEU A 11 14.78 9.84 -8.62
N HIS A 12 14.28 8.78 -9.24
CA HIS A 12 14.85 8.30 -10.52
C HIS A 12 13.82 7.63 -11.42
N ALA A 13 12.63 7.33 -10.92
CA ALA A 13 11.62 6.62 -11.67
C ALA A 13 10.69 7.60 -12.41
N TYR A 14 10.17 7.17 -13.55
CA TYR A 14 9.37 8.01 -14.45
C TYR A 14 8.14 8.64 -13.75
N ASP A 15 7.42 7.87 -12.94
CA ASP A 15 6.20 8.30 -12.24
C ASP A 15 6.55 9.24 -11.07
N ASP A 16 7.76 9.13 -10.50
CA ASP A 16 8.24 10.05 -9.47
C ASP A 16 8.36 11.46 -10.04
N PHE A 17 8.96 11.59 -11.22
CA PHE A 17 9.17 12.89 -11.87
C PHE A 17 7.92 13.43 -12.57
N SER A 18 7.10 12.56 -13.15
CA SER A 18 5.91 13.00 -13.88
C SER A 18 4.75 13.40 -12.96
N HIS A 19 4.62 12.80 -11.77
CA HIS A 19 3.50 13.14 -10.89
C HIS A 19 3.72 12.93 -9.38
N TRP A 20 4.23 11.80 -8.89
CA TRP A 20 4.23 11.54 -7.43
C TRP A 20 5.10 12.52 -6.64
N GLY A 21 6.29 12.84 -7.17
CA GLY A 21 7.19 13.83 -6.59
C GLY A 21 6.68 15.24 -6.74
N ILE A 22 6.03 15.55 -7.88
CA ILE A 22 5.40 16.84 -8.15
C ILE A 22 4.26 17.11 -7.17
N PHE A 23 3.35 16.16 -6.95
CA PHE A 23 2.25 16.30 -5.98
C PHE A 23 2.76 16.66 -4.59
N THR A 24 3.87 16.05 -4.19
CA THR A 24 4.49 16.34 -2.89
C THR A 24 5.12 17.73 -2.86
N LYS A 25 5.84 18.13 -3.92
CA LYS A 25 6.44 19.46 -4.03
C LYS A 25 5.37 20.56 -4.01
N GLU A 26 4.35 20.45 -4.87
CA GLU A 26 3.31 21.48 -4.97
C GLU A 26 2.57 21.68 -3.65
N LEU A 27 2.22 20.60 -2.95
CA LEU A 27 1.55 20.69 -1.66
C LEU A 27 2.44 21.35 -0.59
N LEU A 28 3.76 21.08 -0.59
CA LEU A 28 4.70 21.71 0.35
C LEU A 28 5.01 23.17 0.01
N TYR A 29 5.09 23.54 -1.26
CA TYR A 29 5.41 24.91 -1.68
C TYR A 29 4.21 25.84 -1.61
N PHE A 30 3.02 25.36 -1.97
CA PHE A 30 1.83 26.21 -2.12
C PHE A 30 0.74 25.95 -1.08
N GLY A 31 0.80 24.84 -0.34
CA GLY A 31 -0.24 24.47 0.62
C GLY A 31 -1.58 24.09 -0.01
N VAL A 32 -1.61 23.82 -1.33
CA VAL A 32 -2.80 23.45 -2.09
C VAL A 32 -2.57 22.14 -2.84
N PHE A 33 -3.64 21.37 -3.09
CA PHE A 33 -3.55 20.09 -3.83
C PHE A 33 -3.14 20.24 -5.29
N GLU A 34 -3.46 21.40 -5.85
CA GLU A 34 -3.10 21.84 -7.17
C GLU A 34 -3.16 23.36 -7.19
N ASN A 35 -2.09 24.00 -7.61
CA ASN A 35 -2.07 25.43 -7.78
C ASN A 35 -2.37 25.74 -9.25
N GLN A 36 -3.55 26.27 -9.55
CA GLN A 36 -3.96 26.63 -10.92
C GLN A 36 -3.04 27.69 -11.55
N SER A 37 -2.40 28.53 -10.74
CA SER A 37 -1.38 29.49 -11.18
C SER A 37 0.02 28.87 -11.26
N SER A 38 0.26 27.75 -10.58
CA SER A 38 1.48 26.98 -10.73
C SER A 38 1.40 26.17 -11.99
N LEU A 39 2.19 26.58 -12.95
CA LEU A 39 2.28 25.94 -14.24
C LEU A 39 3.11 24.62 -14.15
N THR A 40 3.39 24.07 -12.98
CA THR A 40 4.43 23.05 -12.73
C THR A 40 4.06 21.59 -12.97
N SER A 41 3.11 21.41 -13.89
CA SER A 41 3.22 20.34 -14.89
C SER A 41 2.83 18.92 -14.45
N ILE A 42 1.80 18.80 -13.62
CA ILE A 42 1.09 17.53 -13.57
C ILE A 42 0.55 17.25 -14.98
N ILE A 43 0.95 16.11 -15.56
CA ILE A 43 0.39 15.70 -16.85
C ILE A 43 -1.12 15.53 -16.64
N THR A 44 -1.91 16.11 -17.53
CA THR A 44 -3.38 16.09 -17.47
C THR A 44 -3.95 14.67 -17.31
N THR A 45 -3.27 13.66 -17.87
CA THR A 45 -3.64 12.23 -17.79
C THR A 45 -3.47 11.60 -16.40
N HIS A 46 -2.79 12.26 -15.47
CA HIS A 46 -2.55 11.78 -14.10
C HIS A 46 -3.05 12.76 -13.04
N ALA A 47 -3.57 13.92 -13.44
CA ALA A 47 -4.01 14.96 -12.54
C ALA A 47 -5.13 14.50 -11.60
N HIS A 48 -5.99 13.59 -12.07
CA HIS A 48 -7.09 13.03 -11.31
C HIS A 48 -6.68 12.00 -10.24
N TYR A 49 -5.39 11.68 -10.09
CA TYR A 49 -4.95 10.75 -9.05
C TYR A 49 -5.15 11.32 -7.63
N PRO A 50 -5.81 10.59 -6.71
CA PRO A 50 -5.88 11.00 -5.32
C PRO A 50 -4.51 11.26 -4.68
N ARG A 51 -4.44 12.25 -3.77
CA ARG A 51 -3.19 12.83 -3.24
C ARG A 51 -2.76 12.28 -1.88
N GLY A 52 -3.29 11.15 -1.42
CA GLY A 52 -3.10 10.62 -0.06
C GLY A 52 -1.64 10.47 0.37
N ALA A 53 -0.77 9.93 -0.50
CA ALA A 53 0.66 9.83 -0.21
C ALA A 53 1.34 11.20 -0.09
N ALA A 54 0.98 12.15 -0.95
CA ALA A 54 1.52 13.51 -0.92
C ALA A 54 1.11 14.26 0.36
N VAL A 55 -0.14 14.07 0.83
CA VAL A 55 -0.60 14.60 2.13
C VAL A 55 0.23 14.05 3.28
N TYR A 56 0.48 12.74 3.28
CA TYR A 56 1.34 12.14 4.28
C TYR A 56 2.77 12.73 4.23
N HIS A 57 3.35 12.86 3.04
CA HIS A 57 4.66 13.48 2.88
C HIS A 57 4.68 14.94 3.36
N TYR A 58 3.64 15.72 3.08
CA TYR A 58 3.51 17.11 3.52
C TYR A 58 3.68 17.22 5.05
N PHE A 59 2.93 16.42 5.81
CA PHE A 59 3.05 16.44 7.27
C PHE A 59 4.43 15.98 7.76
N MET A 60 4.99 14.92 7.16
CA MET A 60 6.31 14.40 7.55
C MET A 60 7.46 15.36 7.24
N LEU A 61 7.32 16.18 6.19
CA LEU A 61 8.39 17.05 5.68
C LEU A 61 8.24 18.51 6.11
N SER A 62 7.12 18.86 6.75
CA SER A 62 6.83 20.23 7.21
C SER A 62 7.94 20.83 8.07
N LEU A 63 8.64 20.01 8.87
CA LEU A 63 9.74 20.45 9.73
C LEU A 63 11.13 20.25 9.10
N SER A 64 11.36 19.12 8.41
CA SER A 64 12.68 18.78 7.86
C SER A 64 12.99 19.46 6.52
N GLY A 65 11.97 20.01 5.87
CA GLY A 65 12.05 20.51 4.50
C GLY A 65 12.10 19.38 3.45
N TYR A 66 11.88 19.78 2.19
CA TYR A 66 11.90 18.88 1.05
C TYR A 66 13.32 18.57 0.57
N SER A 67 13.63 17.29 0.51
CA SER A 67 14.66 16.73 -0.36
C SER A 67 14.15 15.39 -0.88
N ASP A 68 14.60 14.96 -2.06
CA ASP A 68 14.24 13.64 -2.61
C ASP A 68 14.51 12.52 -1.60
N GLY A 69 15.66 12.59 -0.91
CA GLY A 69 16.05 11.68 0.15
C GLY A 69 15.12 11.67 1.36
N ASN A 70 14.66 12.84 1.81
CA ASN A 70 13.70 12.95 2.90
C ASN A 70 12.32 12.40 2.49
N VAL A 71 11.89 12.63 1.25
CA VAL A 71 10.60 12.12 0.75
C VAL A 71 10.65 10.60 0.64
N LEU A 72 11.75 10.03 0.13
CA LEU A 72 11.98 8.57 0.12
C LEU A 72 11.95 7.99 1.53
N PHE A 73 12.59 8.67 2.49
CA PHE A 73 12.57 8.26 3.89
C PHE A 73 11.16 8.30 4.49
N ALA A 74 10.42 9.41 4.29
CA ALA A 74 9.05 9.55 4.73
C ALA A 74 8.17 8.42 4.14
N HIS A 75 8.26 8.19 2.83
CA HIS A 75 7.51 7.12 2.17
C HIS A 75 7.85 5.73 2.71
N PHE A 76 9.10 5.49 3.10
CA PHE A 76 9.48 4.26 3.81
C PHE A 76 8.86 4.17 5.21
N LEU A 77 8.80 5.27 5.97
CA LEU A 77 8.10 5.30 7.25
C LEU A 77 6.60 4.99 7.10
N LEU A 78 5.99 5.42 5.99
CA LEU A 78 4.62 5.07 5.65
C LEU A 78 4.46 3.55 5.46
N HIS A 79 5.39 2.90 4.77
CA HIS A 79 5.40 1.44 4.67
C HIS A 79 5.52 0.77 6.04
N LEU A 80 6.40 1.27 6.92
CA LEU A 80 6.53 0.75 8.27
C LEU A 80 5.26 0.91 9.11
N ALA A 81 4.53 2.02 8.94
CA ALA A 81 3.25 2.24 9.63
C ALA A 81 2.23 1.15 9.26
N PHE A 82 2.15 0.76 7.98
CA PHE A 82 1.25 -0.32 7.56
C PHE A 82 1.79 -1.73 7.88
N LEU A 83 3.06 -1.87 8.23
CA LEU A 83 3.62 -3.11 8.81
C LEU A 83 3.38 -3.22 10.33
N ALA A 84 2.99 -2.14 11.00
CA ALA A 84 2.83 -2.09 12.45
C ALA A 84 1.95 -3.20 13.07
N PRO A 85 0.87 -3.72 12.42
CA PRO A 85 0.11 -4.85 12.96
C PRO A 85 0.98 -6.10 13.23
N LEU A 86 2.08 -6.25 12.51
CA LEU A 86 3.03 -7.35 12.67
C LEU A 86 4.11 -7.07 13.72
N ALA A 87 4.19 -5.86 14.31
CA ALA A 87 5.30 -5.44 15.16
C ALA A 87 5.22 -5.92 16.63
N ALA A 88 4.02 -6.07 17.18
CA ALA A 88 3.82 -6.48 18.58
C ALA A 88 4.07 -7.99 18.78
N ASN A 89 5.35 -8.38 18.83
CA ASN A 89 5.79 -9.76 19.09
C ASN A 89 6.60 -9.83 20.38
N LYS A 90 6.72 -11.04 20.96
CA LYS A 90 7.47 -11.26 22.20
C LYS A 90 8.96 -10.95 22.05
N LYS A 91 9.53 -11.24 20.87
CA LYS A 91 10.96 -11.06 20.59
C LYS A 91 11.13 -10.18 19.37
N LEU A 92 12.07 -9.23 19.42
CA LEU A 92 12.34 -8.28 18.33
C LEU A 92 12.68 -8.97 17.00
N TRP A 93 13.39 -10.09 17.03
CA TRP A 93 13.74 -10.83 15.81
C TRP A 93 12.50 -11.35 15.07
N GLN A 94 11.39 -11.65 15.77
CA GLN A 94 10.15 -12.11 15.14
C GLN A 94 9.56 -10.99 14.27
N THR A 95 9.56 -9.77 14.80
CA THR A 95 9.18 -8.57 14.04
C THR A 95 10.14 -8.34 12.89
N GLY A 96 11.45 -8.42 13.12
CA GLY A 96 12.47 -8.27 12.10
C GLY A 96 12.29 -9.24 10.93
N VAL A 97 11.99 -10.51 11.21
CA VAL A 97 11.75 -11.54 10.18
C VAL A 97 10.50 -11.23 9.36
N LEU A 98 9.36 -10.93 10.00
CA LEU A 98 8.13 -10.62 9.27
C LEU A 98 8.29 -9.38 8.41
N PHE A 99 8.89 -8.32 8.95
CA PHE A 99 9.13 -7.09 8.21
C PHE A 99 10.06 -7.35 7.02
N SER A 100 11.16 -8.08 7.23
CA SER A 100 12.12 -8.39 6.18
C SER A 100 11.50 -9.21 5.04
N LEU A 101 10.67 -10.21 5.37
CA LEU A 101 9.97 -11.02 4.37
C LEU A 101 8.99 -10.18 3.52
N ILE A 102 8.20 -9.32 4.16
CA ILE A 102 7.24 -8.48 3.43
C ILE A 102 7.96 -7.41 2.61
N LEU A 103 8.96 -6.73 3.18
CA LEU A 103 9.75 -5.73 2.46
C LEU A 103 10.56 -6.37 1.31
N CYS A 104 11.00 -7.63 1.47
CA CYS A 104 11.60 -8.39 0.37
C CYS A 104 10.61 -8.54 -0.79
N SER A 105 9.38 -8.95 -0.53
CA SER A 105 8.33 -9.02 -1.56
C SER A 105 8.06 -7.66 -2.21
N VAL A 106 8.04 -6.58 -1.43
CA VAL A 106 7.91 -5.21 -1.94
C VAL A 106 9.00 -4.90 -2.97
N VAL A 107 10.27 -5.15 -2.63
CA VAL A 107 11.41 -4.85 -3.51
C VAL A 107 11.45 -5.77 -4.73
N LEU A 108 11.01 -7.03 -4.61
CA LEU A 108 11.02 -8.00 -5.71
C LEU A 108 9.93 -7.74 -6.76
N TYR A 109 8.78 -7.23 -6.34
CA TYR A 109 7.66 -6.95 -7.25
C TYR A 109 7.59 -5.51 -7.73
N THR A 110 7.99 -4.58 -6.88
CA THR A 110 7.75 -3.15 -7.09
C THR A 110 9.05 -2.37 -6.99
N THR A 111 8.94 -1.09 -7.31
CA THR A 111 9.98 -0.10 -7.04
C THR A 111 9.92 0.41 -5.60
N GLY A 112 9.00 -0.11 -4.77
CA GLY A 112 8.84 0.28 -3.37
C GLY A 112 10.16 0.20 -2.61
N ILE A 113 10.38 1.16 -1.71
CA ILE A 113 11.66 1.47 -1.01
C ILE A 113 12.67 2.25 -1.88
N ARG A 114 12.54 2.21 -3.21
CA ARG A 114 13.45 2.93 -4.14
C ARG A 114 12.77 4.11 -4.85
N SER A 115 11.45 4.08 -4.93
CA SER A 115 10.61 5.16 -5.45
C SER A 115 9.44 5.41 -4.50
N ILE A 116 8.66 6.46 -4.79
CA ILE A 116 7.49 6.85 -4.01
C ILE A 116 6.18 6.42 -4.69
N TYR A 117 6.24 5.29 -5.40
CA TYR A 117 5.10 4.74 -6.11
C TYR A 117 4.12 4.09 -5.11
N ASN A 118 2.84 4.40 -5.24
CA ASN A 118 1.82 3.93 -4.31
C ASN A 118 1.45 2.44 -4.46
N ASP A 119 1.99 1.72 -5.46
CA ASP A 119 1.64 0.32 -5.70
C ASP A 119 1.93 -0.56 -4.47
N SER A 120 3.14 -0.47 -3.88
CA SER A 120 3.47 -1.24 -2.67
C SER A 120 2.68 -0.77 -1.46
N THR A 121 2.45 0.53 -1.33
CA THR A 121 1.69 1.12 -0.21
C THR A 121 0.27 0.60 -0.17
N ILE A 122 -0.42 0.57 -1.31
CA ILE A 122 -1.80 0.05 -1.44
C ILE A 122 -1.86 -1.43 -1.06
N GLY A 123 -0.89 -2.23 -1.50
CA GLY A 123 -0.78 -3.64 -1.11
C GLY A 123 -0.61 -3.83 0.39
N LEU A 124 0.27 -3.03 1.01
CA LEU A 124 0.51 -3.05 2.45
C LEU A 124 -0.71 -2.59 3.25
N MET A 125 -1.41 -1.55 2.80
CA MET A 125 -2.65 -1.06 3.43
C MET A 125 -3.76 -2.12 3.40
N PHE A 126 -3.98 -2.74 2.23
CA PHE A 126 -4.94 -3.84 2.09
C PHE A 126 -4.60 -5.01 3.01
N GLY A 127 -3.32 -5.40 3.03
CA GLY A 127 -2.81 -6.41 3.95
C GLY A 127 -2.98 -6.03 5.43
N ALA A 128 -2.73 -4.77 5.78
CA ALA A 128 -2.86 -4.25 7.15
C ALA A 128 -4.30 -4.29 7.65
N ILE A 129 -5.27 -3.91 6.83
CA ILE A 129 -6.71 -3.99 7.14
C ILE A 129 -7.07 -5.42 7.56
N VAL A 130 -6.72 -6.41 6.73
CA VAL A 130 -7.04 -7.81 7.02
C VAL A 130 -6.20 -8.35 8.18
N ALA A 131 -4.93 -7.95 8.31
CA ALA A 131 -4.06 -8.35 9.41
C ALA A 131 -4.57 -7.86 10.78
N ILE A 132 -5.02 -6.61 10.88
CA ILE A 132 -5.65 -6.07 12.10
C ILE A 132 -6.89 -6.91 12.43
N TYR A 133 -7.73 -7.19 11.44
CA TYR A 133 -8.92 -8.02 11.63
C TYR A 133 -8.59 -9.43 12.12
N ILE A 134 -7.55 -10.08 11.60
CA ILE A 134 -7.12 -11.43 12.01
C ILE A 134 -6.59 -11.42 13.45
N LEU A 135 -5.75 -10.43 13.78
CA LEU A 135 -5.00 -10.38 15.04
C LEU A 135 -5.82 -9.88 16.22
N GLU A 136 -6.84 -9.06 16.00
CA GLU A 136 -7.74 -8.60 17.06
C GLU A 136 -8.73 -9.73 17.43
N GLU A 137 -8.86 -10.01 18.72
CA GLU A 137 -9.70 -11.10 19.23
C GLU A 137 -11.19 -10.74 19.11
N ASP A 138 -11.55 -9.50 19.43
CA ASP A 138 -12.90 -9.01 19.23
C ASP A 138 -13.09 -8.51 17.79
N LYS A 139 -13.75 -9.34 16.96
CA LYS A 139 -13.99 -9.03 15.56
C LYS A 139 -14.84 -7.79 15.34
N LYS A 140 -15.72 -7.43 16.30
CA LYS A 140 -16.50 -6.18 16.19
C LYS A 140 -15.59 -4.97 16.39
N LYS A 141 -14.76 -4.99 17.42
CA LYS A 141 -13.73 -3.97 17.64
C LYS A 141 -12.79 -3.88 16.44
N ALA A 142 -12.41 -5.03 15.88
CA ALA A 142 -11.54 -5.07 14.71
C ALA A 142 -12.14 -4.35 13.49
N LEU A 143 -13.44 -4.57 13.21
CA LEU A 143 -14.15 -3.87 12.13
C LEU A 143 -14.17 -2.34 12.32
N LEU A 144 -14.22 -1.86 13.58
CA LEU A 144 -14.14 -0.43 13.87
C LEU A 144 -12.71 0.11 13.69
N LEU A 145 -11.70 -0.62 14.13
CA LEU A 145 -10.29 -0.22 14.04
C LEU A 145 -9.79 -0.07 12.60
N ILE A 146 -10.33 -0.85 11.67
CA ILE A 146 -9.92 -0.80 10.25
C ILE A 146 -10.55 0.35 9.47
N LEU A 147 -11.66 0.94 9.95
CA LEU A 147 -12.41 1.97 9.22
C LEU A 147 -11.51 3.09 8.67
N PRO A 148 -10.62 3.72 9.47
CA PRO A 148 -9.79 4.80 8.97
C PRO A 148 -8.88 4.37 7.82
N ILE A 149 -8.29 3.17 7.91
CA ILE A 149 -7.36 2.66 6.88
C ILE A 149 -8.13 2.30 5.61
N THR A 150 -9.32 1.70 5.73
CA THR A 150 -10.19 1.35 4.59
C THR A 150 -10.62 2.59 3.81
N ILE A 151 -10.96 3.68 4.49
CA ILE A 151 -11.31 4.97 3.86
C ILE A 151 -10.05 5.58 3.22
N LEU A 152 -8.95 5.63 3.98
CA LEU A 152 -7.68 6.19 3.53
C LEU A 152 -7.16 5.47 2.28
N LEU A 153 -7.40 4.16 2.13
CA LEU A 153 -6.95 3.40 0.98
C LEU A 153 -7.45 3.97 -0.36
N ALA A 154 -8.68 4.49 -0.41
CA ALA A 154 -9.23 5.14 -1.60
C ALA A 154 -8.50 6.46 -1.98
N SER A 155 -7.81 7.07 -1.02
CA SER A 155 -7.04 8.32 -1.21
C SER A 155 -5.66 8.13 -1.81
N PHE A 156 -5.16 6.90 -1.93
CA PHE A 156 -3.80 6.66 -2.44
C PHE A 156 -3.76 6.46 -3.96
N ARG A 157 -4.82 5.90 -4.54
CA ARG A 157 -5.03 5.74 -5.98
C ARG A 157 -6.44 5.22 -6.23
N GLU A 158 -6.96 5.35 -7.44
CA GLU A 158 -8.27 4.77 -7.84
C GLU A 158 -8.38 3.27 -7.52
N ILE A 159 -7.30 2.51 -7.71
CA ILE A 159 -7.29 1.07 -7.39
C ILE A 159 -7.42 0.79 -5.88
N GLY A 160 -7.09 1.77 -5.05
CA GLY A 160 -7.32 1.70 -3.62
C GLY A 160 -8.80 1.52 -3.27
N THR A 161 -9.71 2.15 -4.02
CA THR A 161 -11.16 1.96 -3.84
C THR A 161 -11.57 0.50 -4.06
N TRP A 162 -11.03 -0.16 -5.10
CA TRP A 162 -11.29 -1.57 -5.35
C TRP A 162 -10.77 -2.46 -4.22
N PHE A 163 -9.56 -2.20 -3.72
CA PHE A 163 -8.96 -2.99 -2.66
C PHE A 163 -9.71 -2.79 -1.33
N ALA A 164 -10.18 -1.56 -1.05
CA ALA A 164 -11.06 -1.27 0.06
C ALA A 164 -12.37 -2.07 -0.05
N SER A 165 -13.02 -2.05 -1.21
CA SER A 165 -14.24 -2.83 -1.46
C SER A 165 -14.03 -4.33 -1.30
N PHE A 166 -12.93 -4.89 -1.85
CA PHE A 166 -12.58 -6.29 -1.66
C PHE A 166 -12.38 -6.62 -0.18
N ALA A 167 -11.62 -5.80 0.57
CA ALA A 167 -11.44 -6.00 2.00
C ALA A 167 -12.79 -5.97 2.73
N SER A 168 -13.63 -4.96 2.48
CA SER A 168 -14.94 -4.82 3.10
C SER A 168 -15.82 -6.04 2.86
N VAL A 169 -15.95 -6.51 1.61
CA VAL A 169 -16.75 -7.69 1.27
C VAL A 169 -16.21 -8.95 1.95
N ILE A 170 -14.90 -9.19 1.89
CA ILE A 170 -14.27 -10.36 2.51
C ILE A 170 -14.50 -10.35 4.03
N LEU A 171 -14.32 -9.21 4.69
CA LEU A 171 -14.42 -9.10 6.14
C LEU A 171 -15.85 -9.17 6.65
N ILE A 172 -16.81 -8.58 5.94
CA ILE A 172 -18.24 -8.70 6.25
C ILE A 172 -18.70 -10.16 6.07
N ALA A 173 -18.30 -10.81 4.97
CA ALA A 173 -18.59 -12.22 4.74
C ALA A 173 -17.97 -13.11 5.83
N HIS A 174 -16.69 -12.88 6.17
CA HIS A 174 -16.03 -13.61 7.25
C HIS A 174 -16.76 -13.43 8.59
N TYR A 175 -17.05 -12.18 8.98
CA TYR A 175 -17.76 -11.88 10.21
C TYR A 175 -19.13 -12.56 10.24
N THR A 176 -19.86 -12.53 9.13
CA THR A 176 -21.20 -13.13 9.06
C THR A 176 -21.17 -14.67 9.18
N ILE A 177 -20.21 -15.31 8.52
CA ILE A 177 -20.09 -16.79 8.46
C ILE A 177 -19.49 -17.37 9.75
N PHE A 178 -18.40 -16.77 10.25
CA PHE A 178 -17.60 -17.35 11.34
C PHE A 178 -17.94 -16.74 12.72
N TYR A 179 -18.44 -15.50 12.78
CA TYR A 179 -18.81 -14.87 14.05
C TYR A 179 -20.28 -15.15 14.39
N LYS A 180 -20.48 -16.15 15.27
CA LYS A 180 -21.80 -16.68 15.64
C LYS A 180 -22.63 -15.79 16.58
N LYS A 181 -22.12 -14.65 17.03
CA LYS A 181 -22.91 -13.73 17.87
C LYS A 181 -24.09 -13.13 17.08
N PRO A 182 -25.23 -12.82 17.75
CA PRO A 182 -26.33 -12.12 17.12
C PRO A 182 -25.90 -10.72 16.68
N LYS A 183 -26.37 -10.32 15.51
CA LYS A 183 -25.95 -9.08 14.85
C LYS A 183 -26.81 -7.94 15.39
N LYS A 184 -26.18 -6.85 15.79
CA LYS A 184 -26.88 -5.64 16.27
C LYS A 184 -27.05 -4.64 15.13
N SER A 185 -27.96 -3.68 15.27
CA SER A 185 -28.12 -2.56 14.32
C SER A 185 -26.80 -1.85 14.02
N SER A 186 -25.95 -1.65 15.04
CA SER A 186 -24.61 -1.07 14.91
C SER A 186 -23.69 -1.82 13.94
N ASP A 187 -23.89 -3.13 13.79
CA ASP A 187 -23.04 -3.95 12.92
C ASP A 187 -23.37 -3.65 11.45
N TYR A 188 -24.66 -3.51 11.12
CA TYR A 188 -25.11 -3.10 9.79
C TYR A 188 -24.69 -1.67 9.44
N ILE A 189 -24.66 -0.76 10.41
CA ILE A 189 -24.08 0.59 10.22
C ILE A 189 -22.60 0.48 9.86
N THR A 190 -21.85 -0.38 10.56
CA THR A 190 -20.42 -0.61 10.26
C THR A 190 -20.25 -1.19 8.86
N TYR A 191 -21.11 -2.13 8.44
CA TYR A 191 -21.09 -2.68 7.08
C TYR A 191 -21.37 -1.63 6.02
N LEU A 192 -22.38 -0.80 6.26
CA LEU A 192 -22.74 0.29 5.36
C LEU A 192 -21.55 1.23 5.18
N ILE A 193 -20.91 1.67 6.27
CA ILE A 193 -19.73 2.54 6.22
C ILE A 193 -18.58 1.88 5.45
N LEU A 194 -18.28 0.60 5.74
CA LEU A 194 -17.21 -0.15 5.05
C LEU A 194 -17.43 -0.27 3.55
N LEU A 195 -18.68 -0.39 3.11
CA LEU A 195 -19.04 -0.54 1.70
C LEU A 195 -19.14 0.80 0.97
N THR A 196 -19.70 1.83 1.61
CA THR A 196 -20.06 3.08 0.91
C THR A 196 -18.99 4.15 1.02
N LEU A 197 -18.29 4.26 2.15
CA LEU A 197 -17.43 5.41 2.42
C LEU A 197 -16.18 5.48 1.52
N PRO A 198 -15.50 4.37 1.19
CA PRO A 198 -14.41 4.39 0.20
C PRO A 198 -14.88 4.81 -1.19
N ILE A 199 -16.08 4.39 -1.60
CA ILE A 199 -16.69 4.75 -2.88
C ILE A 199 -17.07 6.23 -2.88
N LEU A 200 -17.70 6.70 -1.79
CA LEU A 200 -18.06 8.10 -1.61
C LEU A 200 -16.84 9.01 -1.64
N TYR A 201 -15.73 8.62 -1.00
CA TYR A 201 -14.48 9.37 -1.07
C TYR A 201 -14.01 9.53 -2.52
N ASN A 202 -13.98 8.43 -3.28
CA ASN A 202 -13.57 8.47 -4.69
C ASN A 202 -14.50 9.35 -5.53
N PHE A 203 -15.81 9.27 -5.28
CA PHE A 203 -16.81 10.11 -5.94
C PHE A 203 -16.59 11.60 -5.64
N ILE A 204 -16.40 11.97 -4.37
CA ILE A 204 -16.12 13.35 -3.96
C ILE A 204 -14.83 13.86 -4.63
N TRP A 205 -13.77 13.04 -4.63
CA TRP A 205 -12.51 13.39 -5.29
C TRP A 205 -12.68 13.62 -6.79
N MET A 206 -13.40 12.72 -7.47
CA MET A 206 -13.65 12.85 -8.90
C MET A 206 -14.56 14.03 -9.23
N HIS A 207 -15.53 14.35 -8.38
CA HIS A 207 -16.38 15.53 -8.52
C HIS A 207 -15.55 16.81 -8.37
N TYR A 208 -14.72 16.90 -7.32
CA TYR A 208 -13.76 18.00 -7.15
C TYR A 208 -12.87 18.15 -8.38
N PHE A 209 -12.30 17.05 -8.88
CA PHE A 209 -11.43 17.08 -10.04
C PHE A 209 -12.14 17.62 -11.29
N LYS A 210 -13.32 17.07 -11.63
CA LYS A 210 -14.11 17.50 -12.80
C LYS A 210 -14.52 18.97 -12.73
N ASN A 211 -14.77 19.51 -11.53
CA ASN A 211 -15.17 20.91 -11.36
C ASN A 211 -13.97 21.88 -11.41
N THR A 212 -12.75 21.39 -11.24
CA THR A 212 -11.53 22.21 -11.20
C THR A 212 -10.68 22.12 -12.45
N HIS A 213 -11.04 21.24 -13.39
CA HIS A 213 -10.28 20.93 -14.59
C HIS A 213 -11.16 20.90 -15.84
N ASP A 214 -10.76 21.63 -16.87
CA ASP A 214 -11.46 21.69 -18.17
C ASP A 214 -11.29 20.43 -19.04
N PHE A 215 -10.59 19.41 -18.54
CA PHE A 215 -10.20 18.25 -19.31
C PHE A 215 -10.27 16.98 -18.47
N PHE A 216 -11.02 16.00 -18.95
CA PHE A 216 -11.02 14.64 -18.44
C PHE A 216 -10.90 13.66 -19.61
N ASP A 217 -9.67 13.45 -20.08
CA ASP A 217 -9.36 12.52 -21.18
C ASP A 217 -9.12 11.10 -20.65
N ARG A 218 -10.18 10.56 -20.06
CA ARG A 218 -10.31 9.13 -19.94
C ARG A 218 -11.62 8.72 -20.58
N GLY A 219 -11.52 7.80 -21.52
CA GLY A 219 -12.69 7.06 -21.97
C GLY A 219 -13.41 6.47 -20.77
N GLU A 220 -14.73 6.64 -20.73
CA GLU A 220 -15.54 6.05 -19.67
C GLU A 220 -15.38 4.54 -19.68
N HIS A 221 -15.20 3.96 -18.50
CA HIS A 221 -15.21 2.51 -18.35
C HIS A 221 -16.64 2.03 -18.55
N SER A 222 -16.95 1.51 -19.73
CA SER A 222 -18.30 1.08 -20.08
C SER A 222 -18.33 -0.42 -20.39
N PHE A 223 -19.51 -1.01 -20.18
CA PHE A 223 -19.80 -2.36 -20.68
C PHE A 223 -19.76 -2.42 -22.21
N SER A 224 -20.06 -1.31 -22.90
CA SER A 224 -19.97 -1.23 -24.36
C SER A 224 -18.56 -1.47 -24.88
N ASN A 225 -17.51 -1.09 -24.14
CA ASN A 225 -16.13 -1.40 -24.49
C ASN A 225 -15.91 -2.93 -24.54
N LEU A 226 -16.44 -3.68 -23.57
CA LEU A 226 -16.33 -5.15 -23.58
C LEU A 226 -17.05 -5.78 -24.77
N VAL A 227 -18.25 -5.28 -25.10
CA VAL A 227 -19.00 -5.71 -26.29
C VAL A 227 -18.21 -5.41 -27.56
N TYR A 228 -17.61 -4.22 -27.65
CA TYR A 228 -16.78 -3.82 -28.79
C TYR A 228 -15.61 -4.78 -29.03
N ILE A 229 -14.88 -5.20 -27.99
CA ILE A 229 -13.81 -6.22 -28.14
C ILE A 229 -14.38 -7.54 -28.65
N ALA A 230 -15.52 -7.98 -28.14
CA ALA A 230 -16.12 -9.25 -28.52
C ALA A 230 -16.54 -9.25 -30.00
N GLU A 231 -17.10 -8.15 -30.48
CA GLU A 231 -17.56 -7.99 -31.87
C GLU A 231 -16.39 -7.73 -32.84
N ASN A 232 -15.35 -7.04 -32.41
CA ASN A 232 -14.21 -6.62 -33.23
C ASN A 232 -12.92 -7.39 -32.89
N PHE A 233 -13.06 -8.61 -32.36
CA PHE A 233 -11.92 -9.42 -31.96
C PHE A 233 -11.04 -9.74 -33.17
N ASN A 234 -9.75 -9.44 -33.08
CA ASN A 234 -8.80 -9.55 -34.20
C ASN A 234 -7.49 -10.19 -33.72
N GLU A 235 -6.54 -10.37 -34.64
CA GLU A 235 -5.25 -10.99 -34.32
C GLU A 235 -4.40 -10.18 -33.33
N GLN A 236 -4.51 -8.84 -33.31
CA GLN A 236 -3.84 -8.01 -32.30
C GLN A 236 -4.41 -8.27 -30.90
N HIS A 237 -5.75 -8.35 -30.78
CA HIS A 237 -6.44 -8.69 -29.54
C HIS A 237 -6.05 -10.09 -29.05
N ARG A 238 -6.00 -11.06 -29.96
CA ARG A 238 -5.57 -12.43 -29.68
C ARG A 238 -4.14 -12.49 -29.17
N LEU A 239 -3.20 -11.81 -29.83
CA LEU A 239 -1.79 -11.79 -29.44
C LEU A 239 -1.61 -11.12 -28.06
N LEU A 240 -2.34 -10.04 -27.80
CA LEU A 240 -2.34 -9.40 -26.49
C LEU A 240 -2.82 -10.36 -25.40
N LEU A 241 -3.95 -11.05 -25.62
CA LEU A 241 -4.49 -12.02 -24.66
C LEU A 241 -3.49 -13.15 -24.36
N LEU A 242 -2.86 -13.71 -25.39
CA LEU A 242 -1.85 -14.77 -25.24
C LEU A 242 -0.62 -14.29 -24.46
N ASN A 243 -0.11 -13.09 -24.78
CA ASN A 243 1.02 -12.51 -24.08
C ASN A 243 0.68 -12.17 -22.63
N TYR A 244 -0.50 -11.63 -22.36
CA TYR A 244 -0.98 -11.38 -21.00
C TYR A 244 -1.06 -12.68 -20.20
N GLY A 245 -1.61 -13.74 -20.77
CA GLY A 245 -1.64 -15.07 -20.15
C GLY A 245 -0.24 -15.61 -19.87
N LYS A 246 0.71 -15.47 -20.80
CA LYS A 246 2.12 -15.83 -20.59
C LYS A 246 2.75 -15.03 -19.45
N PHE A 247 2.49 -13.73 -19.37
CA PHE A 247 3.00 -12.90 -18.27
C PHE A 247 2.38 -13.29 -16.92
N LEU A 248 1.10 -13.64 -16.88
CA LEU A 248 0.46 -14.17 -15.67
C LEU A 248 1.11 -15.48 -15.20
N LEU A 249 1.38 -16.41 -16.11
CA LEU A 249 2.07 -17.66 -15.76
C LEU A 249 3.51 -17.41 -15.27
N LEU A 250 4.24 -16.54 -15.96
CA LEU A 250 5.58 -16.12 -15.54
C LEU A 250 5.56 -15.40 -14.19
N PHE A 251 4.50 -14.65 -13.90
CA PHE A 251 4.32 -13.95 -12.63
C PHE A 251 4.20 -14.94 -11.46
N LEU A 252 3.50 -16.06 -11.61
CA LEU A 252 3.35 -17.07 -10.55
C LEU A 252 4.70 -17.66 -10.08
N VAL A 253 5.71 -17.70 -10.96
CA VAL A 253 7.05 -18.22 -10.66
C VAL A 253 8.10 -17.13 -10.39
N LYS A 254 7.69 -15.86 -10.29
CA LYS A 254 8.61 -14.78 -9.93
C LYS A 254 9.13 -14.95 -8.50
N GLU A 255 10.37 -14.50 -8.26
CA GLU A 255 11.03 -14.55 -6.96
C GLU A 255 10.12 -14.01 -5.83
N GLY A 256 9.41 -12.89 -6.05
CA GLY A 256 8.45 -12.34 -5.09
C GLY A 256 7.27 -13.27 -4.78
N SER A 257 6.80 -14.05 -5.75
CA SER A 257 5.71 -15.02 -5.59
C SER A 257 6.15 -16.16 -4.72
N LEU A 258 7.37 -16.66 -4.94
CA LEU A 258 7.97 -17.71 -4.14
C LEU A 258 8.14 -17.28 -2.67
N VAL A 259 8.53 -16.02 -2.42
CA VAL A 259 8.58 -15.48 -1.05
C VAL A 259 7.20 -15.55 -0.40
N VAL A 260 6.15 -15.06 -1.07
CA VAL A 260 4.78 -15.08 -0.53
C VAL A 260 4.26 -16.50 -0.33
N TYR A 261 4.52 -17.43 -1.25
CA TYR A 261 4.18 -18.84 -1.08
C TYR A 261 4.85 -19.44 0.14
N THR A 262 6.11 -19.10 0.39
CA THR A 262 6.84 -19.57 1.58
C THR A 262 6.18 -19.06 2.86
N ILE A 263 5.72 -17.81 2.90
CA ILE A 263 4.96 -17.26 4.04
C ILE A 263 3.62 -17.99 4.21
N CYS A 264 2.89 -18.26 3.11
CA CYS A 264 1.64 -19.01 3.14
C CYS A 264 1.81 -20.45 3.65
N ILE A 265 2.89 -21.13 3.24
CA ILE A 265 3.23 -22.47 3.71
C ILE A 265 3.60 -22.44 5.20
N ALA A 266 4.37 -21.45 5.64
CA ALA A 266 4.70 -21.26 7.05
C ALA A 266 3.45 -21.00 7.91
N ALA A 267 2.52 -20.17 7.42
CA ALA A 267 1.23 -19.93 8.06
C ALA A 267 0.43 -21.22 8.18
N TRP A 268 0.29 -21.97 7.09
CA TRP A 268 -0.41 -23.26 7.07
C TRP A 268 0.19 -24.27 8.05
N TYR A 269 1.52 -24.39 8.07
CA TYR A 269 2.24 -25.25 9.01
C TYR A 269 1.97 -24.84 10.47
N GLY A 270 2.10 -23.54 10.76
CA GLY A 270 1.84 -23.00 12.09
C GLY A 270 0.41 -23.25 12.57
N ILE A 271 -0.57 -23.00 11.70
CA ILE A 271 -1.99 -23.27 11.97
C ILE A 271 -2.20 -24.76 12.26
N ARG A 272 -1.75 -25.66 11.37
CA ARG A 272 -1.96 -27.10 11.56
C ARG A 272 -1.33 -27.64 12.84
N LYS A 273 -0.16 -27.12 13.22
CA LYS A 273 0.58 -27.61 14.38
C LYS A 273 0.08 -27.02 15.70
N TYR A 274 -0.31 -25.75 15.72
CA TYR A 274 -0.56 -25.02 16.98
C TYR A 274 -1.99 -24.50 17.15
N LYS A 275 -2.69 -24.18 16.05
CA LYS A 275 -4.04 -23.59 16.09
C LYS A 275 -4.94 -24.18 14.99
N PRO A 276 -5.22 -25.50 15.00
CA PRO A 276 -5.96 -26.16 13.92
C PRO A 276 -7.37 -25.60 13.70
N ASP A 277 -7.99 -25.00 14.72
CA ASP A 277 -9.30 -24.36 14.63
C ASP A 277 -9.32 -23.19 13.63
N LEU A 278 -8.20 -22.49 13.45
CA LEU A 278 -8.07 -21.39 12.50
C LEU A 278 -7.97 -21.85 11.04
N LEU A 279 -7.88 -23.17 10.77
CA LEU A 279 -7.68 -23.67 9.41
C LEU A 279 -8.85 -23.34 8.48
N LYS A 280 -10.08 -23.30 8.99
CA LYS A 280 -11.26 -22.93 8.18
C LYS A 280 -11.24 -21.45 7.81
N GLU A 281 -10.93 -20.59 8.76
CA GLU A 281 -10.78 -19.14 8.54
C GLU A 281 -9.65 -18.85 7.55
N TYR A 282 -8.48 -19.50 7.72
CA TYR A 282 -7.35 -19.32 6.82
C TYR A 282 -7.66 -19.74 5.39
N LYS A 283 -8.34 -20.88 5.20
CA LYS A 283 -8.82 -21.30 3.87
C LYS A 283 -9.80 -20.29 3.27
N PHE A 284 -10.73 -19.77 4.08
CA PHE A 284 -11.66 -18.74 3.64
C PHE A 284 -10.89 -17.52 3.09
N PHE A 285 -9.95 -16.96 3.86
CA PHE A 285 -9.18 -15.81 3.41
C PHE A 285 -8.36 -16.10 2.16
N LEU A 286 -7.70 -17.26 2.06
CA LEU A 286 -6.95 -17.62 0.85
C LEU A 286 -7.86 -17.73 -0.38
N ILE A 287 -9.01 -18.40 -0.26
CA ILE A 287 -9.94 -18.58 -1.38
C ILE A 287 -10.55 -17.25 -1.80
N SER A 288 -11.04 -16.45 -0.84
CA SER A 288 -11.68 -15.17 -1.14
C SER A 288 -10.71 -14.15 -1.72
N THR A 289 -9.48 -14.07 -1.19
CA THR A 289 -8.45 -13.17 -1.76
C THR A 289 -7.98 -13.66 -3.13
N PHE A 290 -7.88 -14.97 -3.37
CA PHE A 290 -7.58 -15.49 -4.70
C PHE A 290 -8.69 -15.17 -5.70
N ALA A 291 -9.96 -15.33 -5.33
CA ALA A 291 -11.09 -14.94 -6.19
C ALA A 291 -11.04 -13.45 -6.54
N CYS A 292 -10.81 -12.57 -5.57
CA CYS A 292 -10.62 -11.14 -5.80
C CYS A 292 -9.37 -10.82 -6.64
N PHE A 293 -8.28 -11.60 -6.52
CA PHE A 293 -7.11 -11.46 -7.38
C PHE A 293 -7.44 -11.77 -8.84
N ILE A 294 -8.26 -12.79 -9.12
CA ILE A 294 -8.70 -13.09 -10.49
C ILE A 294 -9.54 -11.93 -11.05
N ILE A 295 -10.49 -11.40 -10.28
CA ILE A 295 -11.28 -10.22 -10.67
C ILE A 295 -10.36 -9.05 -10.99
N PHE A 296 -9.38 -8.77 -10.12
CA PHE A 296 -8.40 -7.72 -10.33
C PHE A 296 -7.54 -7.95 -11.58
N ALA A 297 -7.08 -9.18 -11.82
CA ALA A 297 -6.28 -9.53 -12.99
C ALA A 297 -7.08 -9.41 -14.30
N LEU A 298 -8.37 -9.73 -14.30
CA LEU A 298 -9.27 -9.53 -15.44
C LEU A 298 -9.54 -8.04 -15.68
N TRP A 299 -9.76 -7.26 -14.62
CA TRP A 299 -9.89 -5.81 -14.74
C TRP A 299 -8.60 -5.16 -15.27
N ARG A 300 -7.42 -5.67 -14.87
CA ARG A 300 -6.15 -5.25 -15.46
C ARG A 300 -6.08 -5.59 -16.93
N LEU A 301 -6.44 -6.79 -17.35
CA LEU A 301 -6.50 -7.15 -18.77
C LEU A 301 -7.39 -6.18 -19.56
N TYR A 302 -8.55 -5.83 -19.02
CA TYR A 302 -9.43 -4.81 -19.62
C TYR A 302 -8.69 -3.48 -19.85
N LEU A 303 -7.94 -2.97 -18.87
CA LEU A 303 -7.15 -1.75 -19.07
C LEU A 303 -6.08 -1.90 -20.16
N TYR A 304 -5.47 -3.08 -20.32
CA TYR A 304 -4.46 -3.31 -21.37
C TYR A 304 -5.06 -3.25 -22.77
N PHE A 305 -6.36 -3.52 -22.91
CA PHE A 305 -7.04 -3.35 -24.19
C PHE A 305 -7.36 -1.88 -24.52
N PHE A 306 -7.70 -1.05 -23.51
CA PHE A 306 -8.28 0.28 -23.77
C PHE A 306 -7.42 1.48 -23.35
N ASN A 307 -6.55 1.30 -22.36
CA ASN A 307 -5.83 2.42 -21.73
C ASN A 307 -4.32 2.40 -22.01
N PHE A 308 -3.78 1.26 -22.43
CA PHE A 308 -2.38 1.14 -22.81
C PHE A 308 -2.23 1.25 -24.32
N SER A 309 -1.14 1.87 -24.79
CA SER A 309 -0.78 1.75 -26.19
C SER A 309 -0.51 0.28 -26.53
N TYR A 310 -0.77 -0.12 -27.78
CA TYR A 310 -0.58 -1.51 -28.21
C TYR A 310 0.84 -2.02 -27.90
N GLU A 311 1.87 -1.19 -28.11
CA GLU A 311 3.26 -1.53 -27.81
C GLU A 311 3.54 -1.76 -26.32
N GLU A 312 2.97 -0.95 -25.44
CA GLU A 312 3.10 -1.13 -23.99
C GLU A 312 2.32 -2.35 -23.52
N ALA A 313 1.12 -2.54 -24.07
CA ALA A 313 0.22 -3.62 -23.72
C ALA A 313 0.86 -4.98 -24.08
N ILE A 314 1.40 -5.10 -25.29
CA ILE A 314 1.99 -6.35 -25.78
C ILE A 314 3.27 -6.73 -25.02
N ARG A 315 3.99 -5.73 -24.50
CA ARG A 315 5.18 -5.92 -23.65
C ARG A 315 4.84 -6.21 -22.19
N GLY A 316 3.57 -6.13 -21.79
CA GLY A 316 3.17 -6.29 -20.40
C GLY A 316 3.71 -5.18 -19.51
N ALA A 317 3.84 -3.95 -20.03
CA ALA A 317 4.50 -2.84 -19.35
C ALA A 317 3.89 -2.60 -17.96
N SER A 318 4.71 -2.57 -16.91
CA SER A 318 4.30 -2.41 -15.50
C SER A 318 3.42 -3.53 -14.91
N LEU A 319 3.09 -4.59 -15.65
CA LEU A 319 2.19 -5.66 -15.18
C LEU A 319 2.68 -6.35 -13.89
N LEU A 320 3.99 -6.59 -13.81
CA LEU A 320 4.63 -7.18 -12.62
C LEU A 320 4.34 -6.37 -11.35
N ARG A 321 4.42 -5.03 -11.44
CA ARG A 321 4.17 -4.11 -10.33
C ARG A 321 2.70 -4.12 -9.94
N TYR A 322 1.81 -4.10 -10.94
CA TYR A 322 0.37 -4.09 -10.72
C TYR A 322 -0.13 -5.39 -10.08
N LEU A 323 0.32 -6.56 -10.54
CA LEU A 323 -0.07 -7.82 -9.91
C LEU A 323 0.60 -7.98 -8.54
N GLY A 324 1.86 -7.53 -8.44
CA GLY A 324 2.64 -7.57 -7.21
C GLY A 324 2.00 -6.83 -6.05
N CYS A 325 1.32 -5.69 -6.28
CA CYS A 325 0.65 -4.96 -5.19
C CYS A 325 -0.40 -5.81 -4.47
N TYR A 326 -1.18 -6.60 -5.21
CA TYR A 326 -2.19 -7.49 -4.62
C TYR A 326 -1.52 -8.63 -3.83
N ILE A 327 -0.48 -9.23 -4.40
CA ILE A 327 0.21 -10.37 -3.77
C ILE A 327 0.98 -9.97 -2.50
N ILE A 328 1.51 -8.75 -2.42
CA ILE A 328 2.07 -8.20 -1.17
C ILE A 328 1.02 -8.22 -0.04
N GLY A 329 -0.23 -7.87 -0.35
CA GLY A 329 -1.34 -7.95 0.59
C GLY A 329 -1.63 -9.37 1.06
N ILE A 330 -1.61 -10.36 0.15
CA ILE A 330 -1.73 -11.79 0.51
C ILE A 330 -0.58 -12.21 1.43
N GLY A 331 0.65 -11.77 1.15
CA GLY A 331 1.81 -12.01 2.01
C GLY A 331 1.62 -11.46 3.42
N MET A 332 1.07 -10.25 3.55
CA MET A 332 0.73 -9.63 4.83
C MET A 332 -0.31 -10.44 5.62
N ILE A 333 -1.35 -10.94 4.94
CA ILE A 333 -2.39 -11.80 5.54
C ILE A 333 -1.77 -13.09 6.07
N ALA A 334 -0.94 -13.76 5.25
CA ALA A 334 -0.24 -14.97 5.67
C ALA A 334 0.72 -14.69 6.85
N ALA A 335 1.44 -13.57 6.83
CA ALA A 335 2.31 -13.14 7.92
C ALA A 335 1.53 -12.90 9.24
N ALA A 336 0.30 -12.38 9.16
CA ALA A 336 -0.58 -12.25 10.32
C ALA A 336 -0.94 -13.63 10.91
N TYR A 337 -1.18 -14.64 10.08
CA TYR A 337 -1.39 -16.00 10.54
C TYR A 337 -0.13 -16.68 11.08
N VAL A 338 1.05 -16.43 10.50
CA VAL A 338 2.35 -16.84 11.08
C VAL A 338 2.49 -16.25 12.49
N LYS A 339 2.24 -14.95 12.65
CA LYS A 339 2.26 -14.29 13.96
C LYS A 339 1.25 -14.93 14.92
N ASN A 340 0.00 -15.10 14.50
CA ASN A 340 -1.07 -15.62 15.35
C ASN A 340 -0.81 -17.07 15.79
N SER A 341 -0.31 -17.92 14.89
CA SER A 341 -0.17 -19.36 15.13
C SER A 341 1.21 -19.79 15.66
N ILE A 342 2.29 -19.10 15.30
CA ILE A 342 3.65 -19.49 15.70
C ILE A 342 4.17 -18.59 16.83
N PHE A 343 4.00 -17.28 16.73
CA PHE A 343 4.58 -16.33 17.69
C PHE A 343 3.69 -16.04 18.90
N LEU A 344 2.38 -15.98 18.70
CA LEU A 344 1.37 -15.75 19.74
C LEU A 344 0.85 -17.04 20.35
N ASN A 345 1.65 -18.11 20.38
CA ASN A 345 1.37 -19.31 21.17
C ASN A 345 1.36 -18.97 22.66
N ARG A 346 0.22 -18.45 23.12
CA ARG A 346 -0.29 -18.62 24.46
C ARG A 346 -1.01 -19.97 24.46
N PRO A 347 -0.73 -20.88 25.40
CA PRO A 347 -1.71 -21.91 25.68
C PRO A 347 -3.00 -21.16 26.03
N LEU A 348 -4.07 -21.42 25.29
CA LEU A 348 -5.40 -21.01 25.70
C LEU A 348 -5.61 -21.65 27.07
N GLN A 349 -5.39 -20.87 28.12
CA GLN A 349 -5.79 -21.20 29.47
C GLN A 349 -7.32 -21.26 29.35
N LYS A 350 -7.86 -22.47 29.19
CA LYS A 350 -9.26 -22.74 29.51
C LYS A 350 -9.45 -22.07 30.86
N ARG A 351 -10.24 -21.00 30.93
CA ARG A 351 -10.68 -20.47 32.21
C ARG A 351 -11.38 -21.64 32.89
N GLY A 352 -10.69 -22.24 33.86
CA GLY A 352 -11.27 -23.20 34.79
C GLY A 352 -12.18 -22.42 35.71
N PHE A 353 -13.32 -22.01 35.19
CA PHE A 353 -14.50 -21.68 35.98
C PHE A 353 -15.61 -22.54 35.40
N ARG A 354 -15.57 -23.81 35.79
CA ARG A 354 -16.73 -24.69 35.79
C ARG A 354 -17.19 -24.70 37.25
N GLU A 355 -17.95 -23.69 37.64
CA GLU A 355 -18.87 -23.87 38.75
C GLU A 355 -20.03 -24.69 38.15
N GLU A 356 -19.97 -26.01 38.35
CA GLU A 356 -21.16 -26.84 38.38
C GLU A 356 -21.98 -26.32 39.57
N PHE A 357 -22.97 -25.46 39.29
CA PHE A 357 -24.12 -25.35 40.17
C PHE A 357 -25.02 -26.55 39.87
N GLU A 358 -24.74 -27.67 40.54
CA GLU A 358 -25.79 -28.62 40.88
C GLU A 358 -26.64 -27.98 41.97
N GLY A 359 -27.93 -27.81 41.68
CA GLY A 359 -28.87 -27.18 42.58
C GLY A 359 -30.26 -27.17 41.96
N ASP A 360 -30.86 -28.36 41.87
CA ASP A 360 -32.31 -28.51 41.75
C ASP A 360 -33.01 -27.73 42.86
N THR A 361 -33.98 -26.88 42.52
CA THR A 361 -35.22 -26.76 43.32
C THR A 361 -36.30 -25.99 42.58
N GLU A 362 -37.47 -26.62 42.51
CA GLU A 362 -38.71 -26.15 41.92
C GLU A 362 -39.37 -24.99 42.70
N HIS A 363 -40.37 -24.41 42.05
CA HIS A 363 -41.30 -23.37 42.52
C HIS A 363 -41.97 -23.66 43.88
N SER A 364 -42.08 -22.63 44.74
CA SER A 364 -43.29 -22.39 45.55
C SER A 364 -43.34 -20.95 46.09
N THR A 365 -44.49 -20.30 45.87
CA THR A 365 -44.98 -19.05 46.48
C THR A 365 -45.52 -19.29 47.89
N ALA A 366 -45.08 -18.53 48.90
CA ALA A 366 -45.84 -18.22 50.12
C ALA A 366 -45.22 -17.05 50.91
N ALA A 367 -46.06 -16.34 51.67
CA ALA A 367 -45.79 -15.04 52.29
C ALA A 367 -45.63 -15.09 53.82
N TYR A 368 -44.95 -14.06 54.38
CA TYR A 368 -44.79 -13.64 55.79
C TYR A 368 -44.08 -14.64 56.75
N THR A 369 -43.16 -14.26 57.65
CA THR A 369 -43.25 -13.24 58.72
C THR A 369 -41.85 -12.97 59.33
N ASN A 370 -41.63 -11.77 59.87
CA ASN A 370 -40.44 -11.35 60.63
C ASN A 370 -40.28 -12.11 61.97
N VAL A 371 -39.13 -12.78 62.18
CA VAL A 371 -38.61 -13.17 63.51
C VAL A 371 -37.07 -13.06 63.51
N ARG A 372 -36.56 -12.77 64.71
CA ARG A 372 -35.30 -12.17 65.11
C ARG A 372 -34.31 -13.21 65.66
N GLU A 373 -33.02 -12.83 65.59
CA GLU A 373 -31.84 -13.25 66.38
C GLU A 373 -31.14 -14.60 66.14
N ASP A 374 -29.84 -14.43 65.86
CA ASP A 374 -28.66 -15.18 66.27
C ASP A 374 -28.44 -16.64 65.85
N SER A 375 -27.50 -16.81 64.91
CA SER A 375 -26.28 -17.63 65.08
C SER A 375 -25.63 -17.96 63.73
N SER A 376 -24.36 -17.58 63.54
CA SER A 376 -23.42 -18.35 62.71
C SER A 376 -22.00 -17.86 63.00
N THR A 377 -21.21 -18.65 63.72
CA THR A 377 -20.26 -19.65 63.17
C THR A 377 -19.25 -19.03 62.21
N GLY A 378 -17.99 -19.01 62.66
CA GLY A 378 -16.86 -18.46 61.93
C GLY A 378 -16.70 -19.11 60.56
N SER A 379 -16.70 -18.27 59.53
CA SER A 379 -16.26 -18.65 58.19
C SER A 379 -14.74 -18.52 58.12
N THR A 380 -14.04 -19.64 58.28
CA THR A 380 -12.68 -19.75 57.74
C THR A 380 -12.76 -19.66 56.22
N TYR A 381 -12.38 -18.51 55.67
CA TYR A 381 -12.09 -18.36 54.24
C TYR A 381 -11.07 -19.44 53.84
N LYS A 382 -11.54 -20.47 53.12
CA LYS A 382 -10.64 -21.35 52.37
C LYS A 382 -10.06 -20.53 51.23
N LEU A 383 -8.81 -20.12 51.39
CA LEU A 383 -7.97 -19.66 50.28
C LEU A 383 -8.04 -20.70 49.15
N PRO A 384 -8.31 -20.31 47.89
CA PRO A 384 -8.20 -21.24 46.79
C PRO A 384 -6.76 -21.74 46.73
N LEU A 385 -6.60 -23.06 46.69
CA LEU A 385 -5.32 -23.74 46.54
C LEU A 385 -4.50 -23.06 45.44
N GLU A 386 -3.23 -22.76 45.74
CA GLU A 386 -2.21 -22.44 44.75
C GLU A 386 -2.17 -23.56 43.71
N VAL A 387 -2.82 -23.33 42.57
CA VAL A 387 -2.63 -24.18 41.40
C VAL A 387 -1.25 -23.85 40.86
N GLU A 388 -0.25 -24.67 41.20
CA GLU A 388 1.05 -24.64 40.54
C GLU A 388 0.85 -24.73 39.03
N PHE A 389 1.05 -23.60 38.34
CA PHE A 389 1.01 -23.59 36.90
C PHE A 389 2.25 -24.32 36.38
N PRO A 390 2.11 -25.40 35.59
CA PRO A 390 3.27 -26.07 35.04
C PRO A 390 3.99 -25.08 34.11
N LYS A 391 5.23 -24.73 34.47
CA LYS A 391 6.19 -24.03 33.60
C LYS A 391 6.45 -24.92 32.37
N ARG A 392 5.59 -24.82 31.37
CA ARG A 392 5.87 -25.35 30.04
C ARG A 392 6.58 -24.27 29.23
N SER A 393 7.90 -24.18 29.41
CA SER A 393 8.75 -23.51 28.43
C SER A 393 8.61 -24.25 27.10
N ILE A 394 7.98 -23.63 26.11
CA ILE A 394 7.92 -24.18 24.76
C ILE A 394 9.35 -24.18 24.22
N LYS A 395 10.00 -25.35 24.25
CA LYS A 395 11.29 -25.59 23.62
C LYS A 395 11.05 -25.49 22.12
N GLN A 396 11.44 -24.34 21.54
CA GLN A 396 11.32 -24.10 20.10
C GLN A 396 12.06 -25.21 19.35
N SER A 397 11.37 -26.01 18.55
CA SER A 397 11.99 -27.21 17.97
C SER A 397 12.97 -26.84 16.86
N ASN A 398 14.05 -27.61 16.70
CA ASN A 398 15.05 -27.40 15.63
C ASN A 398 14.43 -27.28 14.22
N LYS A 399 13.27 -27.92 13.99
CA LYS A 399 12.50 -27.80 12.74
C LYS A 399 11.91 -26.40 12.52
N GLU A 400 11.48 -25.71 13.57
CA GLU A 400 11.01 -24.32 13.48
C GLU A 400 12.17 -23.38 13.16
N LEU A 401 13.30 -23.56 13.83
CA LEU A 401 14.51 -22.79 13.56
C LEU A 401 14.97 -22.96 12.11
N PHE A 402 14.87 -24.17 11.56
CA PHE A 402 15.17 -24.44 10.15
C PHE A 402 14.22 -23.73 9.18
N ILE A 403 12.90 -23.75 9.43
CA ILE A 403 11.92 -22.98 8.64
C ILE A 403 12.24 -21.48 8.70
N PHE A 404 12.61 -20.97 9.88
CA PHE A 404 13.00 -19.57 10.04
C PHE A 404 14.29 -19.23 9.30
N LEU A 405 15.32 -20.08 9.39
CA LEU A 405 16.58 -19.90 8.66
C LEU A 405 16.36 -19.92 7.14
N LEU A 406 15.46 -20.77 6.65
CA LEU A 406 15.12 -20.84 5.23
C LEU A 406 14.39 -19.57 4.76
N LEU A 407 13.41 -19.10 5.54
CA LEU A 407 12.72 -17.82 5.31
C LEU A 407 13.69 -16.64 5.30
N LEU A 408 14.62 -16.61 6.27
CA LEU A 408 15.62 -15.56 6.40
C LEU A 408 16.61 -15.60 5.24
N ALA A 409 17.11 -16.78 4.86
CA ALA A 409 18.03 -16.96 3.74
C ALA A 409 17.44 -16.47 2.42
N VAL A 410 16.21 -16.86 2.09
CA VAL A 410 15.50 -16.38 0.89
C VAL A 410 15.35 -14.85 0.92
N SER A 411 14.94 -14.29 2.06
CA SER A 411 14.79 -12.84 2.20
C SER A 411 16.12 -12.10 2.01
N THR A 412 17.20 -12.57 2.63
CA THR A 412 18.52 -11.90 2.58
C THR A 412 19.16 -11.97 1.21
N PHE A 413 19.11 -13.13 0.53
CA PHE A 413 19.68 -13.26 -0.82
C PHE A 413 18.97 -12.37 -1.84
N SER A 414 17.63 -12.36 -1.80
CA SER A 414 16.81 -11.53 -2.68
C SER A 414 16.99 -10.03 -2.42
N VAL A 415 17.07 -9.62 -1.14
CA VAL A 415 17.28 -8.22 -0.77
C VAL A 415 18.68 -7.76 -1.16
N VAL A 416 19.74 -8.53 -0.88
CA VAL A 416 21.12 -8.16 -1.24
C VAL A 416 21.27 -8.04 -2.76
N LYS A 417 20.76 -9.00 -3.53
CA LYS A 417 20.78 -8.94 -5.01
C LYS A 417 20.05 -7.71 -5.56
N ASN A 418 18.96 -7.28 -4.92
CA ASN A 418 18.21 -6.11 -5.36
C ASN A 418 18.81 -4.78 -4.89
N ILE A 419 19.38 -4.72 -3.68
CA ILE A 419 20.15 -3.55 -3.21
C ILE A 419 21.34 -3.32 -4.14
N LEU A 420 22.05 -4.38 -4.53
CA LEU A 420 23.14 -4.31 -5.51
C LEU A 420 22.67 -3.92 -6.93
N ARG A 421 21.39 -4.14 -7.25
CA ARG A 421 20.73 -3.68 -8.48
C ARG A 421 20.13 -2.29 -8.39
N ILE A 422 20.21 -1.61 -7.24
CA ILE A 422 19.97 -0.17 -7.17
C ILE A 422 21.11 0.46 -7.94
N LYS A 423 20.94 0.52 -9.26
CA LYS A 423 21.78 1.32 -10.13
C LYS A 423 21.72 2.71 -9.53
N HIS A 424 22.86 3.19 -9.04
CA HIS A 424 23.09 4.63 -9.01
C HIS A 424 22.65 5.17 -10.37
N LEU A 425 21.93 6.31 -10.36
CA LEU A 425 21.58 7.08 -11.56
C LEU A 425 22.67 6.90 -12.62
N ASN A 426 22.30 6.57 -13.86
CA ASN A 426 23.33 6.44 -14.89
C ASN A 426 24.09 7.78 -14.98
N LEU A 427 25.33 7.76 -15.44
CA LEU A 427 26.16 8.96 -15.46
C LEU A 427 25.48 10.12 -16.22
N GLU A 428 24.75 9.80 -17.30
CA GLU A 428 23.96 10.73 -18.10
C GLU A 428 22.84 11.42 -17.28
N GLN A 429 22.08 10.67 -16.48
CA GLN A 429 21.03 11.18 -15.59
C GLN A 429 21.62 12.02 -14.46
N LYS A 430 22.76 11.60 -13.89
CA LYS A 430 23.47 12.41 -12.87
C LYS A 430 23.89 13.76 -13.46
N ASN A 431 24.50 13.74 -14.63
CA ASN A 431 24.93 14.94 -15.33
C ASN A 431 23.74 15.85 -15.64
N PHE A 432 22.63 15.28 -16.12
CA PHE A 432 21.41 16.05 -16.39
C PHE A 432 20.78 16.64 -15.12
N ILE A 433 20.71 15.87 -14.02
CA ILE A 433 20.24 16.38 -12.72
C ILE A 433 21.15 17.50 -12.21
N GLN A 434 22.46 17.37 -12.37
CA GLN A 434 23.40 18.42 -12.00
C GLN A 434 23.19 19.69 -12.82
N GLN A 435 23.10 19.58 -14.15
CA GLN A 435 22.81 20.71 -15.05
C GLN A 435 21.50 21.41 -14.67
N THR A 436 20.43 20.65 -14.44
CA THR A 436 19.14 21.23 -14.03
C THR A 436 19.18 21.90 -12.65
N THR A 437 20.06 21.44 -11.76
CA THR A 437 20.30 22.08 -10.46
C THR A 437 21.02 23.42 -10.61
N GLU A 438 21.99 23.51 -11.51
CA GLU A 438 22.68 24.76 -11.85
C GLU A 438 21.73 25.75 -12.51
N ILE A 439 20.91 25.31 -13.47
CA ILE A 439 19.82 26.10 -14.08
C ILE A 439 18.88 26.64 -13.00
N LYS A 440 18.47 25.81 -12.03
CA LYS A 440 17.62 26.26 -10.91
C LYS A 440 18.29 27.36 -10.09
N LYS A 441 19.60 27.27 -9.85
CA LYS A 441 20.36 28.28 -9.12
C LYS A 441 20.38 29.60 -9.89
N LEU A 442 20.58 29.55 -11.20
CA LEU A 442 20.53 30.72 -12.08
C LEU A 442 19.14 31.37 -12.10
N LEU A 443 18.06 30.58 -12.19
CA LEU A 443 16.68 31.09 -12.12
C LEU A 443 16.38 31.75 -10.77
N LYS A 444 16.87 31.17 -9.66
CA LYS A 444 16.77 31.77 -8.31
C LYS A 444 17.48 33.12 -8.20
N GLN A 445 18.50 33.35 -9.00
CA GLN A 445 19.24 34.61 -9.07
C GLN A 445 18.57 35.65 -9.99
N GLY A 446 17.41 35.32 -10.58
CA GLY A 446 16.67 36.21 -11.48
C GLY A 446 17.12 36.18 -12.94
N ASN A 447 18.02 35.26 -13.31
CA ASN A 447 18.45 35.13 -14.71
C ASN A 447 17.32 34.60 -15.59
N LYS A 448 17.15 35.20 -16.78
CA LYS A 448 16.29 34.65 -17.84
C LYS A 448 17.04 33.53 -18.55
N ILE A 449 16.41 32.38 -18.71
CA ILE A 449 16.98 31.21 -19.40
C ILE A 449 16.02 30.83 -20.51
N GLU A 450 16.54 30.72 -21.73
CA GLU A 450 15.80 30.17 -22.87
C GLU A 450 16.04 28.66 -22.94
N PHE A 451 14.95 27.89 -23.01
CA PHE A 451 15.02 26.43 -23.06
C PHE A 451 14.92 25.97 -24.50
N ASN A 452 15.99 25.38 -25.02
CA ASN A 452 15.96 24.67 -26.29
C ASN A 452 15.78 23.17 -26.04
N PHE A 453 14.64 22.62 -26.48
CA PHE A 453 14.30 21.19 -26.33
C PHE A 453 14.68 20.34 -27.54
N SER A 454 15.30 20.92 -28.57
CA SER A 454 15.85 20.18 -29.70
C SER A 454 16.92 19.19 -29.21
N GLY A 455 16.83 17.93 -29.65
CA GLY A 455 17.75 16.88 -29.24
C GLY A 455 17.40 16.15 -27.93
N LYS A 456 16.20 16.36 -27.36
CA LYS A 456 15.74 15.51 -26.25
C LYS A 456 15.67 14.03 -26.67
N LYS A 457 16.14 13.14 -25.81
CA LYS A 457 16.18 11.69 -26.07
C LYS A 457 14.81 11.04 -25.91
N ASP A 458 14.12 11.47 -24.85
CA ASP A 458 12.80 10.99 -24.47
C ASP A 458 12.05 12.04 -23.65
N ASN A 459 10.80 11.72 -23.28
CA ASN A 459 10.00 12.61 -22.45
C ASN A 459 10.45 12.61 -20.97
N LEU A 460 11.27 11.64 -20.54
CA LEU A 460 11.78 11.59 -19.16
C LEU A 460 12.68 12.79 -18.86
N GLN A 461 13.48 13.23 -19.82
CA GLN A 461 14.28 14.46 -19.68
C GLN A 461 13.40 15.69 -19.42
N CYS A 462 12.27 15.81 -20.12
CA CYS A 462 11.29 16.89 -19.88
C CYS A 462 10.73 16.84 -18.45
N TYR A 463 10.40 15.64 -17.94
CA TYR A 463 9.87 15.50 -16.58
C TYR A 463 10.92 15.76 -15.51
N ILE A 464 12.16 15.29 -15.69
CA ILE A 464 13.26 15.57 -14.76
C ILE A 464 13.52 17.08 -14.72
N LEU A 465 13.59 17.71 -15.89
CA LEU A 465 13.80 19.15 -16.01
C LEU A 465 12.71 19.89 -15.24
N ASN A 466 11.44 19.65 -15.56
CA ASN A 466 10.33 20.27 -14.85
C ASN A 466 10.42 20.04 -13.34
N TYR A 467 10.54 18.79 -12.92
CA TYR A 467 10.56 18.42 -11.51
C TYR A 467 11.64 19.15 -10.73
N ASN A 468 12.85 19.28 -11.30
CA ASN A 468 13.97 19.93 -10.63
C ASN A 468 13.77 21.43 -10.53
N ILE A 469 13.24 22.07 -11.57
CA ILE A 469 13.12 23.53 -11.63
C ILE A 469 11.76 24.07 -11.16
N VAL A 470 10.82 23.24 -10.71
CA VAL A 470 9.62 23.72 -9.99
C VAL A 470 10.04 24.72 -8.87
N PRO A 471 9.40 25.90 -8.76
CA PRO A 471 8.21 26.35 -9.50
C PRO A 471 8.45 27.20 -10.77
N TYR A 472 9.69 27.29 -11.25
CA TYR A 472 10.10 28.26 -12.28
C TYR A 472 9.71 27.90 -13.72
N LEU A 473 9.38 26.65 -14.02
CA LEU A 473 9.00 26.22 -15.37
C LEU A 473 7.53 25.89 -15.44
N GLY A 474 6.89 26.39 -16.50
CA GLY A 474 5.46 26.29 -16.68
C GLY A 474 4.98 25.21 -17.65
N LYS A 475 3.67 24.93 -17.63
CA LYS A 475 2.92 23.93 -18.38
C LYS A 475 3.11 24.12 -19.88
N LYS A 476 3.22 25.37 -20.33
CA LYS A 476 3.56 25.71 -21.72
C LYS A 476 4.91 25.13 -22.11
N TYR A 477 5.96 25.37 -21.32
CA TYR A 477 7.30 24.83 -21.56
C TYR A 477 7.36 23.31 -21.45
N LEU A 478 6.66 22.68 -20.49
CA LEU A 478 6.58 21.22 -20.45
C LEU A 478 5.89 20.68 -21.71
N GLN A 479 4.75 21.25 -22.10
CA GLN A 479 4.01 20.81 -23.28
C GLN A 479 4.82 21.00 -24.56
N GLU A 480 5.53 22.13 -24.67
CA GLU A 480 6.47 22.40 -25.75
C GLU A 480 7.57 21.32 -25.77
N CYS A 481 8.25 21.09 -24.64
CA CYS A 481 9.25 20.04 -24.51
C CYS A 481 8.69 18.67 -24.93
N ILE A 482 7.50 18.28 -24.48
CA ILE A 482 6.87 16.99 -24.83
C ILE A 482 6.53 16.92 -26.32
N LYS A 483 6.07 18.02 -26.93
CA LYS A 483 5.67 18.07 -28.35
C LYS A 483 6.86 18.18 -29.31
N THR A 484 8.03 18.66 -28.87
CA THR A 484 9.23 18.74 -29.72
C THR A 484 9.59 17.35 -30.28
N PRO A 485 9.88 17.21 -31.58
CA PRO A 485 10.33 15.96 -32.18
C PRO A 485 11.67 15.48 -31.59
N LYS A 486 11.94 14.17 -31.62
CA LYS A 486 13.11 13.54 -30.95
C LYS A 486 14.46 13.74 -31.66
N GLU A 487 14.55 14.57 -32.70
CA GLU A 487 15.76 14.68 -33.52
C GLU A 487 15.95 16.12 -34.03
N ALA A 488 16.93 16.83 -33.47
CA ALA A 488 17.57 18.01 -34.09
C ALA A 488 18.92 18.30 -33.40
N MET A 489 19.94 18.64 -34.20
CA MET A 489 21.31 18.97 -33.77
C MET A 489 21.40 20.36 -33.12
N ILE A 490 22.37 20.53 -32.21
CA ILE A 490 22.61 21.77 -31.46
C ILE A 490 23.53 22.72 -32.27
N GLU A 491 23.07 23.95 -32.47
CA GLU A 491 23.93 25.14 -32.41
C GLU A 491 23.65 25.86 -31.08
N THR A 492 24.72 26.26 -30.37
CA THR A 492 24.64 27.15 -29.21
C THR A 492 25.06 28.55 -29.66
N LYS A 493 24.16 29.52 -29.52
CA LYS A 493 24.54 30.94 -29.50
C LYS A 493 24.40 31.44 -28.08
N GLU A 494 25.51 31.86 -27.49
CA GLU A 494 25.46 32.79 -26.36
C GLU A 494 25.12 34.17 -26.92
N GLU A 495 23.93 34.68 -26.57
CA GLU A 495 23.70 36.12 -26.62
C GLU A 495 23.61 36.63 -25.18
N ALA A 496 24.67 37.29 -24.74
CA ALA A 496 24.64 38.16 -23.58
C ALA A 496 23.87 39.42 -23.94
N VAL A 497 22.67 39.61 -23.37
CA VAL A 497 21.92 40.86 -23.51
C VAL A 497 21.43 41.34 -22.15
N TYR A 498 22.10 42.41 -21.71
CA TYR A 498 21.65 43.39 -20.71
C TYR A 498 20.24 43.90 -21.03
N ALA A 499 19.38 44.11 -20.02
CA ALA A 499 18.48 45.27 -19.86
C ALA A 499 17.51 45.03 -18.66
N PRO A 500 16.73 46.03 -18.22
CA PRO A 500 17.06 46.96 -17.15
C PRO A 500 16.10 46.79 -15.96
N PHE A 501 16.44 47.47 -14.87
CA PHE A 501 15.60 47.72 -13.70
C PHE A 501 14.12 47.98 -14.05
N LEU A 502 13.22 47.30 -13.34
CA LEU A 502 11.95 47.88 -12.92
C LEU A 502 11.81 47.63 -11.41
N GLY A 503 12.09 48.69 -10.66
CA GLY A 503 11.84 48.74 -9.23
C GLY A 503 10.36 48.91 -8.93
N ILE A 504 9.95 48.40 -7.77
CA ILE A 504 8.88 48.98 -6.96
C ILE A 504 9.36 48.95 -5.52
N GLN A 505 9.29 50.14 -4.91
CA GLN A 505 9.65 50.47 -3.54
C GLN A 505 8.62 49.91 -2.55
N TYR A 506 9.15 49.50 -1.38
CA TYR A 506 8.53 49.20 -0.08
C TYR A 506 7.41 48.15 0.00
#